data_AF-A0A7X8MB60-F1
#
_entry.id   AF-A0A7X8MB60-F1
#
_cell.length_a   1.000
_cell.length_b   1.000
_cell.length_c   1.000
_cell.angle_alpha   90.00
_cell.angle_beta   90.00
_cell.angle_gamma   90.00
#
_symmetry.space_group_name_H-M   'P 1'
#
loop_
_entity.id
_entity.type
_entity.pdbx_description
1 polymer ?
#
loop_
_entity_poly.entity_id
_entity_poly.type
_entity_poly.pdbx_seq_one_letter_code
_entity_poly.pdbx_strand_id
1 'polypeptide(L)'
;HLITTHFHSDHFGALLPVVQKIPVKHFYDKGEPGPEQEQRSEWFRTLYPLYQQATEGRARTLRPGDVIPLQDQQIELRVVAAEKRVLGFSGDIDAAAPGFKPAPPDHSDNGRSIALLLTWGDFRCFLGGDITYNVEHHLVSPVNQLGQVDLYQVTHHGLDMSNHPELIRAIRPVVAVVMNGPQKGPGPRTFAALQSQASLQALYQLHFNTQYGEQGNAPRAAIANPTGQESGNYVRVTVDAGAKVMAVQIGARGASVRHPFN
;
A
#
# COMPACT_ATOMS: atom_id res chain seq x y z
N HIS A 1 -2.86 -12.94 -11.19
CA HIS A 1 -1.62 -12.14 -11.11
C HIS A 1 -1.19 -12.11 -9.66
N LEU A 2 0.10 -12.17 -9.36
CA LEU A 2 0.66 -11.93 -8.04
C LEU A 2 1.77 -10.90 -8.19
N ILE A 3 1.74 -9.85 -7.38
CA ILE A 3 2.69 -8.74 -7.42
C ILE A 3 3.37 -8.66 -6.06
N THR A 4 4.69 -8.81 -6.04
CA THR A 4 5.52 -8.65 -4.84
C THR A 4 6.10 -7.23 -4.87
N THR A 5 5.68 -6.38 -3.93
CA THR A 5 6.06 -4.97 -3.97
C THR A 5 7.55 -4.75 -3.70
N HIS A 6 8.10 -5.45 -2.72
CA HIS A 6 9.51 -5.46 -2.31
C HIS A 6 9.78 -6.72 -1.45
N PHE A 7 11.02 -6.90 -0.99
CA PHE A 7 11.48 -8.13 -0.35
C PHE A 7 11.68 -8.04 1.17
N HIS A 8 10.73 -7.45 1.91
CA HIS A 8 10.59 -7.67 3.36
C HIS A 8 9.61 -8.79 3.66
N SER A 9 9.85 -9.52 4.74
CA SER A 9 9.19 -10.81 5.03
C SER A 9 7.67 -10.75 5.05
N ASP A 10 7.09 -9.61 5.44
CA ASP A 10 5.65 -9.34 5.49
C ASP A 10 5.01 -9.09 4.11
N HIS A 11 5.80 -8.96 3.04
CA HIS A 11 5.32 -8.75 1.67
C HIS A 11 5.42 -10.01 0.80
N PHE A 12 6.43 -10.85 1.04
CA PHE A 12 6.70 -12.02 0.19
C PHE A 12 6.85 -13.34 0.96
N GLY A 13 6.95 -13.30 2.30
CA GLY A 13 7.32 -14.47 3.10
C GLY A 13 6.31 -15.61 3.07
N ALA A 14 5.04 -15.32 2.81
CA ALA A 14 3.96 -16.31 2.72
C ALA A 14 3.65 -16.77 1.28
N LEU A 15 4.48 -16.43 0.29
CA LEU A 15 4.11 -16.58 -1.12
C LEU A 15 4.02 -18.05 -1.56
N LEU A 16 4.94 -18.91 -1.12
CA LEU A 16 4.93 -20.34 -1.44
C LEU A 16 3.63 -21.06 -1.00
N PRO A 17 3.19 -20.97 0.28
CA PRO A 17 1.93 -21.61 0.68
C PRO A 17 0.69 -20.99 0.00
N VAL A 18 0.76 -19.72 -0.43
CA VAL A 18 -0.32 -19.07 -1.20
C VAL A 18 -0.42 -19.68 -2.60
N VAL A 19 0.68 -19.77 -3.36
CA VAL A 19 0.64 -20.27 -4.74
C VAL A 19 0.31 -21.77 -4.83
N GLN A 20 0.58 -22.53 -3.77
CA GLN A 20 0.16 -23.94 -3.65
C GLN A 20 -1.35 -24.11 -3.51
N LYS A 21 -2.07 -23.07 -3.07
CA LYS A 21 -3.53 -23.10 -2.84
C LYS A 21 -4.32 -22.28 -3.87
N ILE A 22 -3.72 -21.22 -4.39
CA ILE A 22 -4.34 -20.28 -5.32
C ILE A 22 -3.53 -20.29 -6.62
N PRO A 23 -4.09 -20.77 -7.75
CA PRO A 23 -3.39 -20.77 -9.02
C PRO A 23 -2.98 -19.35 -9.45
N VAL A 24 -1.68 -19.14 -9.66
CA VAL A 24 -1.12 -17.88 -10.15
C VAL A 24 -0.53 -18.08 -11.55
N LYS A 25 -1.03 -17.32 -12.52
CA LYS A 25 -0.56 -17.37 -13.93
C LYS A 25 0.63 -16.45 -14.21
N HIS A 26 0.70 -15.31 -13.52
CA HIS A 26 1.67 -14.26 -13.79
C HIS A 26 2.21 -13.73 -12.46
N PHE A 27 3.54 -13.74 -12.34
CA PHE A 27 4.28 -13.20 -11.22
C PHE A 27 4.93 -11.88 -11.64
N TYR A 28 4.94 -10.91 -10.73
CA TYR A 28 5.59 -9.62 -10.92
C TYR A 28 6.34 -9.20 -9.67
N ASP A 29 7.46 -8.51 -9.87
CA ASP A 29 8.23 -7.88 -8.79
C ASP A 29 8.94 -6.62 -9.29
N LYS A 30 9.70 -5.98 -8.41
CA LYS A 30 10.49 -4.78 -8.71
C LYS A 30 11.82 -5.08 -9.42
N GLY A 31 12.16 -6.36 -9.60
CA GLY A 31 13.42 -6.84 -10.17
C GLY A 31 14.39 -7.29 -9.08
N GLU A 32 15.54 -6.61 -9.02
CA GLU A 32 16.64 -7.00 -8.12
C GLU A 32 16.19 -7.08 -6.65
N PRO A 33 16.79 -8.00 -5.87
CA PRO A 33 16.67 -8.00 -4.42
C PRO A 33 17.00 -6.64 -3.79
N GLY A 34 16.57 -6.46 -2.55
CA GLY A 34 16.90 -5.26 -1.78
C GLY A 34 18.39 -5.09 -1.50
N PRO A 35 18.77 -4.06 -0.73
CA PRO A 35 20.16 -3.76 -0.41
C PRO A 35 20.93 -4.97 0.16
N GLU A 36 22.22 -5.09 -0.16
CA GLU A 36 23.04 -6.23 0.26
C GLU A 36 23.01 -6.46 1.79
N GLN A 37 22.97 -5.38 2.57
CA GLN A 37 22.82 -5.43 4.02
C GLN A 37 21.57 -6.20 4.46
N GLU A 38 20.42 -5.97 3.83
CA GLU A 38 19.15 -6.62 4.19
C GLU A 38 19.14 -8.08 3.76
N GLN A 39 19.83 -8.38 2.64
CA GLN A 39 19.99 -9.76 2.16
C GLN A 39 20.79 -10.65 3.12
N ARG A 40 21.62 -10.07 4.00
CA ARG A 40 22.40 -10.81 5.01
C ARG A 40 21.55 -11.29 6.19
N SER A 41 20.33 -10.78 6.36
CA SER A 41 19.42 -11.21 7.43
C SER A 41 19.00 -12.69 7.27
N GLU A 42 18.81 -13.38 8.39
CA GLU A 42 18.32 -14.78 8.36
C GLU A 42 16.95 -14.89 7.69
N TRP A 43 16.09 -13.89 7.90
CA TRP A 43 14.78 -13.79 7.25
C TRP A 43 14.90 -13.81 5.73
N PHE A 44 15.73 -12.94 5.16
CA PHE A 44 15.91 -12.91 3.71
C PHE A 44 16.51 -14.21 3.18
N ARG A 45 17.58 -14.71 3.82
CA ARG A 45 18.26 -15.95 3.40
C ARG A 45 17.36 -17.18 3.44
N THR A 46 16.36 -17.18 4.34
CA THR A 46 15.39 -18.27 4.47
C THR A 46 14.23 -18.13 3.49
N LEU A 47 13.68 -16.92 3.36
CA LEU A 47 12.44 -16.70 2.60
C LEU A 47 12.69 -16.51 1.10
N TYR A 48 13.80 -15.89 0.68
CA TYR A 48 14.04 -15.60 -0.73
C TYR A 48 14.16 -16.87 -1.60
N PRO A 49 14.79 -17.98 -1.16
CA PRO A 49 14.72 -19.24 -1.89
C PRO A 49 13.29 -19.77 -2.06
N LEU A 50 12.42 -19.59 -1.06
CA LEU A 50 11.00 -19.99 -1.15
C LEU A 50 10.23 -19.11 -2.13
N TYR A 51 10.56 -17.82 -2.22
CA TYR A 51 10.07 -16.92 -3.26
C TYR A 51 10.46 -17.39 -4.66
N GLN A 52 11.74 -17.71 -4.86
CA GLN A 52 12.24 -18.22 -6.14
C GLN A 52 11.58 -19.54 -6.51
N GLN A 53 11.38 -20.45 -5.55
CA GLN A 53 10.63 -21.68 -5.76
C GLN A 53 9.17 -21.40 -6.16
N ALA A 54 8.50 -20.49 -5.46
CA ALA A 54 7.10 -20.20 -5.70
C ALA A 54 6.84 -19.50 -7.04
N THR A 55 7.79 -18.71 -7.51
CA THR A 55 7.72 -18.00 -8.80
C THR A 55 8.37 -18.77 -9.94
N GLU A 56 9.12 -19.84 -9.64
CA GLU A 56 10.00 -20.58 -10.55
C GLU A 56 10.97 -19.65 -11.31
N GLY A 57 11.35 -18.52 -10.72
CA GLY A 57 12.17 -17.50 -11.37
C GLY A 57 11.49 -16.79 -12.55
N ARG A 58 10.17 -16.90 -12.71
CA ARG A 58 9.40 -16.35 -13.84
C ARG A 58 8.77 -14.98 -13.56
N ALA A 59 9.16 -14.32 -12.47
CA ALA A 59 8.63 -13.00 -12.14
C ALA A 59 9.05 -11.97 -13.19
N ARG A 60 8.06 -11.24 -13.74
CA ARG A 60 8.31 -10.12 -14.63
C ARG A 60 8.54 -8.87 -13.80
N THR A 61 9.67 -8.23 -14.05
CA THR A 61 9.98 -6.93 -13.47
C THR A 61 9.03 -5.82 -13.96
N LEU A 62 8.50 -5.04 -13.01
CA LEU A 62 7.66 -3.87 -13.27
C LEU A 62 8.44 -2.56 -13.20
N ARG A 63 7.98 -1.57 -13.97
CA ARG A 63 8.51 -0.20 -14.03
C ARG A 63 7.37 0.82 -13.97
N PRO A 64 7.62 2.05 -13.50
CA PRO A 64 6.62 3.11 -13.56
C PRO A 64 6.09 3.29 -14.99
N GLY A 65 4.77 3.35 -15.14
CA GLY A 65 4.07 3.41 -16.42
C GLY A 65 3.62 2.07 -16.98
N ASP A 66 4.13 0.94 -16.48
CA ASP A 66 3.60 -0.37 -16.85
C ASP A 66 2.13 -0.49 -16.45
N VAL A 67 1.32 -1.08 -17.33
CA VAL A 67 -0.07 -1.46 -17.06
C VAL A 67 -0.14 -2.98 -16.97
N ILE A 68 -0.67 -3.48 -15.86
CA ILE A 68 -0.84 -4.92 -15.62
C ILE A 68 -2.12 -5.37 -16.34
N PRO A 69 -2.03 -6.31 -17.28
CA PRO A 69 -3.20 -6.72 -18.06
C PRO A 69 -4.17 -7.49 -17.17
N LEU A 70 -5.34 -6.92 -16.93
CA LEU A 70 -6.47 -7.58 -16.27
C LEU A 70 -7.41 -8.17 -17.31
N GLN A 71 -8.25 -9.12 -16.91
CA GLN A 71 -9.23 -9.73 -17.82
C GLN A 71 -10.30 -8.71 -18.24
N ASP A 72 -10.81 -7.95 -17.27
CA ASP A 72 -11.74 -6.85 -17.52
C ASP A 72 -10.95 -5.61 -17.97
N GLN A 73 -11.17 -5.19 -19.22
CA GLN A 73 -10.49 -4.03 -19.82
C GLN A 73 -11.02 -2.69 -19.30
N GLN A 74 -12.10 -2.68 -18.50
CA GLN A 74 -12.58 -1.48 -17.83
C GLN A 74 -11.76 -1.13 -16.58
N ILE A 75 -10.96 -2.07 -16.09
CA ILE A 75 -10.12 -1.89 -14.90
C ILE A 75 -8.68 -1.72 -15.36
N GLU A 76 -8.10 -0.55 -15.12
CA GLU A 76 -6.68 -0.31 -15.31
C GLU A 76 -5.94 -0.49 -13.99
N LEU A 77 -4.86 -1.28 -13.98
CA LEU A 77 -3.93 -1.37 -12.86
C LEU A 77 -2.55 -0.92 -13.31
N ARG A 78 -2.20 0.33 -12.96
CA ARG A 78 -0.98 1.00 -13.42
C ARG A 78 0.08 1.07 -12.32
N VAL A 79 1.33 0.84 -12.68
CA VAL A 79 2.49 1.06 -11.82
C VAL A 79 2.83 2.56 -11.79
N VAL A 80 2.75 3.17 -10.61
CA VAL A 80 3.02 4.61 -10.42
C VAL A 80 4.38 4.88 -9.78
N ALA A 81 4.96 3.91 -9.07
CA ALA A 81 6.35 3.96 -8.63
C ALA A 81 6.93 2.54 -8.52
N ALA A 82 8.25 2.42 -8.69
CA ALA A 82 9.04 1.22 -8.42
C ALA A 82 10.54 1.57 -8.43
N GLU A 83 11.36 0.92 -7.58
CA GLU A 83 12.82 1.14 -7.52
C GLU A 83 13.20 2.64 -7.39
N LYS A 84 12.50 3.36 -6.50
CA LYS A 84 12.66 4.81 -6.27
C LYS A 84 12.46 5.69 -7.51
N ARG A 85 11.86 5.15 -8.58
CA ARG A 85 11.41 5.91 -9.76
C ARG A 85 9.91 6.15 -9.67
N VAL A 86 9.48 7.33 -10.11
CA VAL A 86 8.08 7.77 -10.01
C VAL A 86 7.56 8.15 -11.39
N LEU A 87 6.34 7.74 -11.70
CA LEU A 87 5.67 8.05 -12.96
C LEU A 87 5.58 9.57 -13.13
N GLY A 88 6.05 10.09 -14.27
CA GLY A 88 6.02 11.53 -14.57
C GLY A 88 7.11 12.36 -13.89
N PHE A 89 8.05 11.73 -13.18
CA PHE A 89 9.19 12.41 -12.54
C PHE A 89 10.52 11.80 -12.97
N SER A 90 11.48 12.65 -13.35
CA SER A 90 12.80 12.23 -13.87
C SER A 90 13.98 12.75 -13.03
N GLY A 91 13.72 13.47 -11.94
CA GLY A 91 14.75 14.00 -11.06
C GLY A 91 15.25 12.98 -10.03
N ASP A 92 16.16 13.43 -9.18
CA ASP A 92 16.53 12.70 -7.97
C ASP A 92 15.45 12.92 -6.91
N ILE A 93 14.83 11.83 -6.46
CA ILE A 93 13.75 11.88 -5.47
C ILE A 93 14.23 12.39 -4.10
N ASP A 94 15.53 12.25 -3.81
CA ASP A 94 16.15 12.64 -2.54
C ASP A 94 16.76 14.05 -2.59
N ALA A 95 16.76 14.70 -3.76
CA ALA A 95 17.27 16.06 -3.90
C ALA A 95 16.28 17.11 -3.39
N ALA A 96 16.81 18.12 -2.70
CA ALA A 96 16.03 19.28 -2.31
C ALA A 96 15.60 20.10 -3.54
N ALA A 97 14.39 20.65 -3.51
CA ALA A 97 13.83 21.49 -4.57
C ALA A 97 12.97 22.62 -3.99
N PRO A 98 12.65 23.69 -4.74
CA PRO A 98 11.73 24.72 -4.28
C PRO A 98 10.38 24.11 -3.86
N GLY A 99 9.97 24.33 -2.60
CA GLY A 99 8.74 23.77 -2.04
C GLY A 99 8.85 22.33 -1.54
N PHE A 100 10.02 21.68 -1.68
CA PHE A 100 10.25 20.32 -1.19
C PHE A 100 11.49 20.24 -0.30
N LYS A 101 11.26 19.90 0.97
CA LYS A 101 12.33 19.51 1.90
C LYS A 101 12.30 17.98 2.05
N PRO A 102 13.27 17.25 1.47
CA PRO A 102 13.30 15.80 1.56
C PRO A 102 13.54 15.33 2.99
N ALA A 103 12.99 14.17 3.32
CA ALA A 103 13.44 13.36 4.45
C ALA A 103 14.84 12.76 4.14
N PRO A 104 15.58 12.28 5.14
CA PRO A 104 16.81 11.52 4.89
C PRO A 104 16.58 10.41 3.86
N PRO A 105 17.50 10.20 2.90
CA PRO A 105 17.36 9.18 1.88
C PRO A 105 17.08 7.81 2.49
N ASP A 106 16.01 7.17 2.01
CA ASP A 106 15.74 5.78 2.36
C ASP A 106 16.64 4.87 1.52
N HIS A 107 17.47 4.11 2.22
CA HIS A 107 18.37 3.11 1.64
C HIS A 107 17.85 1.69 1.77
N SER A 108 16.70 1.48 2.43
CA SER A 108 16.06 0.17 2.59
C SER A 108 15.32 -0.28 1.32
N ASP A 109 14.82 -1.51 1.31
CA ASP A 109 13.97 -2.00 0.22
C ASP A 109 12.56 -1.38 0.22
N ASN A 110 12.15 -0.71 1.31
CA ASN A 110 10.84 -0.05 1.41
C ASN A 110 10.65 1.02 0.33
N GLY A 111 11.57 1.99 0.24
CA GLY A 111 11.54 3.04 -0.78
C GLY A 111 11.63 2.52 -2.22
N ARG A 112 12.02 1.26 -2.41
CA ARG A 112 12.05 0.59 -3.73
C ARG A 112 10.74 -0.11 -4.08
N SER A 113 9.75 -0.12 -3.18
CA SER A 113 8.44 -0.74 -3.37
C SER A 113 7.77 -0.37 -4.69
N ILE A 114 7.08 -1.34 -5.28
CA ILE A 114 6.05 -1.07 -6.29
C ILE A 114 4.85 -0.39 -5.63
N ALA A 115 4.40 0.71 -6.23
CA ALA A 115 3.13 1.35 -5.94
C ALA A 115 2.21 1.27 -7.17
N LEU A 116 0.91 1.03 -6.92
CA LEU A 116 -0.09 0.83 -7.96
C LEU A 116 -1.26 1.80 -7.80
N LEU A 117 -1.80 2.24 -8.93
CA LEU A 117 -3.09 2.92 -9.01
C LEU A 117 -4.04 2.03 -9.81
N LEU A 118 -5.14 1.62 -9.17
CA LEU A 118 -6.26 0.97 -9.84
C LEU A 118 -7.29 2.03 -10.20
N THR A 119 -7.75 2.02 -11.46
CA THR A 119 -8.84 2.87 -11.94
C THR A 119 -9.94 2.00 -12.55
N TRP A 120 -11.19 2.21 -12.15
CA TRP A 120 -12.36 1.54 -12.72
C TRP A 120 -13.52 2.53 -12.85
N GLY A 121 -13.72 3.07 -14.06
CA GLY A 121 -14.61 4.21 -14.26
C GLY A 121 -14.13 5.41 -13.43
N ASP A 122 -15.01 5.93 -12.58
CA ASP A 122 -14.69 7.02 -11.66
C ASP A 122 -13.93 6.56 -10.41
N PHE A 123 -14.01 5.27 -10.06
CA PHE A 123 -13.38 4.71 -8.87
C PHE A 123 -11.85 4.67 -9.01
N ARG A 124 -11.13 5.17 -8.00
CA ARG A 124 -9.68 5.03 -7.87
C ARG A 124 -9.26 4.42 -6.54
N CYS A 125 -8.31 3.48 -6.61
CA CYS A 125 -7.70 2.86 -5.44
C CYS A 125 -6.17 2.96 -5.51
N PHE A 126 -5.55 3.52 -4.47
CA PHE A 126 -4.10 3.64 -4.37
C PHE A 126 -3.53 2.57 -3.42
N LEU A 127 -2.59 1.78 -3.94
CA LEU A 127 -1.92 0.67 -3.27
C LEU A 127 -0.41 0.93 -3.27
N GLY A 128 0.09 1.65 -2.26
CA GLY A 128 1.47 2.16 -2.31
C GLY A 128 2.55 1.19 -1.82
N GLY A 129 2.20 0.00 -1.33
CA GLY A 129 3.16 -0.86 -0.63
C GLY A 129 3.82 -0.08 0.50
N ASP A 130 5.15 -0.15 0.58
CA ASP A 130 5.93 0.52 1.62
C ASP A 130 6.79 1.66 1.07
N ILE A 131 6.38 2.28 -0.06
CA ILE A 131 7.08 3.47 -0.57
C ILE A 131 7.20 4.53 0.52
N THR A 132 8.31 5.25 0.52
CA THR A 132 8.68 6.18 1.60
C THR A 132 8.49 7.64 1.22
N TYR A 133 8.57 8.50 2.23
CA TYR A 133 8.22 9.92 2.21
C TYR A 133 8.63 10.68 0.93
N ASN A 134 9.87 10.51 0.47
CA ASN A 134 10.38 11.20 -0.70
C ASN A 134 9.73 10.70 -2.01
N VAL A 135 9.51 9.40 -2.15
CA VAL A 135 8.80 8.80 -3.30
C VAL A 135 7.36 9.30 -3.37
N GLU A 136 6.69 9.35 -2.21
CA GLU A 136 5.30 9.80 -2.09
C GLU A 136 5.09 11.25 -2.48
N HIS A 137 6.03 12.15 -2.15
CA HIS A 137 5.96 13.55 -2.56
C HIS A 137 5.89 13.68 -4.08
N HIS A 138 6.79 13.01 -4.80
CA HIS A 138 6.89 13.11 -6.26
C HIS A 138 5.73 12.42 -7.00
N LEU A 139 4.89 11.63 -6.33
CA LEU A 139 3.65 11.12 -6.91
C LEU A 139 2.59 12.22 -7.03
N VAL A 140 2.67 13.28 -6.22
CA VAL A 140 1.62 14.29 -6.12
C VAL A 140 2.06 15.73 -6.38
N SER A 141 3.37 15.98 -6.40
CA SER A 141 3.97 17.30 -6.57
C SER A 141 5.05 17.27 -7.66
N PRO A 142 5.13 18.30 -8.52
CA PRO A 142 4.21 19.44 -8.61
C PRO A 142 2.87 19.10 -9.29
N VAL A 143 2.74 17.90 -9.86
CA VAL A 143 1.54 17.42 -10.56
C VAL A 143 0.99 16.20 -9.83
N ASN A 144 -0.31 16.21 -9.52
CA ASN A 144 -0.97 15.06 -8.93
C ASN A 144 -1.18 13.94 -9.95
N GLN A 145 -0.29 12.94 -9.96
CA GLN A 145 -0.34 11.78 -10.86
C GLN A 145 -1.43 10.78 -10.47
N LEU A 146 -1.91 10.83 -9.22
CA LEU A 146 -2.88 9.87 -8.68
C LEU A 146 -4.33 10.36 -8.84
N GLY A 147 -4.52 11.68 -8.93
CA GLY A 147 -5.84 12.30 -8.86
C GLY A 147 -6.45 12.18 -7.46
N GLN A 148 -7.78 12.30 -7.38
CA GLN A 148 -8.51 11.93 -6.17
C GLN A 148 -8.66 10.41 -6.09
N VAL A 149 -8.42 9.85 -4.91
CA VAL A 149 -8.49 8.42 -4.62
C VAL A 149 -9.67 8.16 -3.70
N ASP A 150 -10.45 7.12 -3.97
CA ASP A 150 -11.59 6.75 -3.12
C ASP A 150 -11.14 5.80 -2.02
N LEU A 151 -10.31 4.80 -2.38
CA LEU A 151 -9.74 3.85 -1.43
C LEU A 151 -8.22 3.98 -1.35
N TYR A 152 -7.71 4.34 -0.18
CA TYR A 152 -6.28 4.40 0.09
C TYR A 152 -5.83 3.23 0.98
N GLN A 153 -5.04 2.31 0.44
CA GLN A 153 -4.23 1.44 1.30
C GLN A 153 -3.07 2.27 1.84
N VAL A 154 -3.17 2.62 3.12
CA VAL A 154 -2.19 3.46 3.82
C VAL A 154 -0.82 2.81 3.70
N THR A 155 0.15 3.59 3.20
CA THR A 155 1.49 3.08 2.85
C THR A 155 2.24 2.64 4.09
N HIS A 156 3.05 1.60 3.97
CA HIS A 156 3.99 1.17 5.00
C HIS A 156 3.34 0.97 6.37
N HIS A 157 2.16 0.34 6.39
CA HIS A 157 1.34 0.11 7.60
C HIS A 157 0.94 1.37 8.37
N GLY A 158 1.12 2.55 7.77
CA GLY A 158 0.92 3.85 8.42
C GLY A 158 2.15 4.43 9.14
N LEU A 159 3.35 3.85 8.98
CA LEU A 159 4.54 4.38 9.64
C LEU A 159 4.88 5.80 9.17
N ASP A 160 5.39 6.61 10.08
CA ASP A 160 5.75 8.02 9.85
C ASP A 160 7.02 8.22 9.01
N MET A 161 7.62 7.16 8.49
CA MET A 161 8.63 7.26 7.42
C MET A 161 8.01 7.27 6.01
N SER A 162 6.70 7.07 5.93
CA SER A 162 5.85 7.15 4.74
C SER A 162 4.68 8.09 5.03
N ASN A 163 3.60 8.02 4.27
CA ASN A 163 2.39 8.80 4.45
C ASN A 163 2.66 10.32 4.49
N HIS A 164 3.37 10.83 3.48
CA HIS A 164 3.65 12.27 3.32
C HIS A 164 2.33 13.07 3.43
N PRO A 165 2.24 14.13 4.27
CA PRO A 165 0.97 14.85 4.46
C PRO A 165 0.41 15.44 3.16
N GLU A 166 1.29 15.90 2.26
CA GLU A 166 0.88 16.34 0.92
C GLU A 166 0.27 15.25 0.05
N LEU A 167 0.77 14.00 0.12
CA LEU A 167 0.14 12.86 -0.57
C LEU A 167 -1.30 12.70 -0.09
N ILE A 168 -1.49 12.60 1.23
CA ILE A 168 -2.82 12.41 1.85
C ILE A 168 -3.75 13.57 1.47
N ARG A 169 -3.26 14.82 1.54
CA ARG A 169 -4.00 16.03 1.15
C ARG A 169 -4.36 16.06 -0.32
N ALA A 170 -3.46 15.64 -1.21
CA ALA A 170 -3.66 15.69 -2.66
C ALA A 170 -4.65 14.63 -3.14
N ILE A 171 -4.57 13.41 -2.59
CA ILE A 171 -5.44 12.31 -3.00
C ILE A 171 -6.83 12.36 -2.36
N ARG A 172 -7.00 13.08 -1.25
CA ARG A 172 -8.30 13.28 -0.57
C ARG A 172 -9.10 11.97 -0.44
N PRO A 173 -8.57 10.99 0.31
CA PRO A 173 -9.16 9.65 0.38
C PRO A 173 -10.57 9.70 0.96
N VAL A 174 -11.49 8.87 0.44
CA VAL A 174 -12.83 8.69 1.00
C VAL A 174 -12.80 7.64 2.11
N VAL A 175 -12.14 6.51 1.85
CA VAL A 175 -11.84 5.46 2.82
C VAL A 175 -10.35 5.19 2.82
N ALA A 176 -9.79 5.02 4.01
CA ALA A 176 -8.41 4.57 4.18
C ALA A 176 -8.38 3.25 4.97
N VAL A 177 -7.50 2.33 4.58
CA VAL A 177 -7.30 1.04 5.26
C VAL A 177 -5.83 0.91 5.63
N VAL A 178 -5.55 0.80 6.93
CA VAL A 178 -4.21 0.56 7.45
C VAL A 178 -3.98 -0.94 7.59
N MET A 179 -3.03 -1.46 6.81
CA MET A 179 -2.66 -2.89 6.85
C MET A 179 -1.60 -3.17 7.92
N ASN A 180 -1.88 -2.78 9.17
CA ASN A 180 -0.92 -2.87 10.26
C ASN A 180 -0.94 -4.20 11.02
N GLY A 181 0.17 -4.49 11.68
CA GLY A 181 0.23 -5.43 12.81
C GLY A 181 0.11 -4.69 14.16
N PRO A 182 0.08 -5.43 15.29
CA PRO A 182 0.00 -4.81 16.61
C PRO A 182 1.17 -3.86 16.94
N GLN A 183 2.37 -4.18 16.42
CA GLN A 183 3.62 -3.46 16.68
C GLN A 183 4.19 -2.73 15.46
N LYS A 184 3.55 -2.82 14.29
CA LYS A 184 3.97 -2.14 13.04
C LYS A 184 2.72 -1.48 12.48
N GLY A 185 2.46 -0.24 12.88
CA GLY A 185 1.19 0.44 12.62
C GLY A 185 1.29 1.96 12.61
N PRO A 186 0.15 2.66 12.50
CA PRO A 186 0.17 4.07 12.15
C PRO A 186 0.77 4.92 13.27
N GLY A 187 1.77 5.73 12.91
CA GLY A 187 2.36 6.71 13.82
C GLY A 187 1.46 7.93 14.01
N PRO A 188 1.69 8.75 15.06
CA PRO A 188 0.86 9.92 15.34
C PRO A 188 0.77 10.92 14.19
N ARG A 189 1.85 11.11 13.40
CA ARG A 189 1.83 12.05 12.26
C ARG A 189 0.91 11.56 11.15
N THR A 190 1.04 10.29 10.79
CA THR A 190 0.21 9.65 9.77
C THR A 190 -1.25 9.64 10.18
N PHE A 191 -1.52 9.25 11.43
CA PHE A 191 -2.88 9.16 11.95
C PHE A 191 -3.57 10.54 11.96
N ALA A 192 -2.88 11.58 12.45
CA ALA A 192 -3.40 12.95 12.42
C ALA A 192 -3.60 13.47 10.98
N ALA A 193 -2.68 13.18 10.06
CA ALA A 193 -2.80 13.58 8.67
C ALA A 193 -4.04 12.97 8.00
N LEU A 194 -4.33 11.69 8.25
CA LEU A 194 -5.55 11.02 7.76
C LEU A 194 -6.80 11.64 8.38
N GLN A 195 -6.86 11.76 9.72
CA GLN A 195 -8.03 12.28 10.43
C GLN A 195 -8.37 13.74 10.08
N SER A 196 -7.38 14.53 9.66
CA SER A 196 -7.60 15.93 9.23
C SER A 196 -8.26 16.07 7.86
N GLN A 197 -8.41 14.98 7.09
CA GLN A 197 -9.00 15.06 5.75
C GLN A 197 -10.53 15.13 5.83
N ALA A 198 -11.10 16.23 5.36
CA ALA A 198 -12.56 16.39 5.27
C ALA A 198 -13.24 15.39 4.33
N SER A 199 -12.49 14.80 3.38
CA SER A 199 -13.00 13.76 2.48
C SER A 199 -13.13 12.39 3.17
N LEU A 200 -12.39 12.16 4.26
CA LEU A 200 -12.27 10.84 4.87
C LEU A 200 -13.52 10.51 5.68
N GLN A 201 -14.34 9.60 5.15
CA GLN A 201 -15.54 9.10 5.81
C GLN A 201 -15.23 8.00 6.83
N ALA A 202 -14.20 7.18 6.57
CA ALA A 202 -13.79 6.12 7.48
C ALA A 202 -12.32 5.71 7.36
N LEU A 203 -11.73 5.41 8.51
CA LEU A 203 -10.41 4.81 8.65
C LEU A 203 -10.57 3.41 9.26
N TYR A 204 -10.13 2.38 8.52
CA TYR A 204 -10.13 0.99 8.97
C TYR A 204 -8.71 0.52 9.28
N GLN A 205 -8.58 -0.46 10.18
CA GLN A 205 -7.29 -1.06 10.52
C GLN A 205 -7.40 -2.58 10.57
N LEU A 206 -6.31 -3.27 10.23
CA LEU A 206 -6.25 -4.72 10.41
C LEU A 206 -6.09 -5.10 11.88
N HIS A 207 -5.21 -4.43 12.63
CA HIS A 207 -4.94 -4.78 14.03
C HIS A 207 -5.00 -3.54 14.93
N PHE A 208 -5.32 -3.76 16.21
CA PHE A 208 -5.12 -2.73 17.23
C PHE A 208 -3.62 -2.45 17.39
N ASN A 209 -3.22 -1.19 17.24
CA ASN A 209 -1.85 -0.74 17.42
C ASN A 209 -1.55 -0.53 18.91
N THR A 210 -0.56 -1.24 19.45
CA THR A 210 -0.21 -1.18 20.87
C THR A 210 0.78 -0.08 21.24
N GLN A 211 1.29 0.70 20.26
CA GLN A 211 2.36 1.68 20.51
C GLN A 211 1.86 3.09 20.85
N TYR A 212 0.76 3.54 20.25
CA TYR A 212 0.38 4.96 20.26
C TYR A 212 -1.02 5.25 20.84
N GLY A 213 -1.68 4.28 21.45
CA GLY A 213 -3.00 4.46 22.07
C GLY A 213 -4.01 5.10 21.12
N GLU A 214 -4.70 6.15 21.55
CA GLU A 214 -5.69 6.87 20.73
C GLU A 214 -5.09 7.59 19.52
N GLN A 215 -3.79 7.87 19.53
CA GLN A 215 -3.08 8.54 18.42
C GLN A 215 -2.62 7.57 17.31
N GLY A 216 -2.93 6.28 17.43
CA GLY A 216 -2.62 5.28 16.40
C GLY A 216 -3.74 4.26 16.18
N ASN A 217 -4.95 4.53 16.68
CA ASN A 217 -6.08 3.62 16.58
C ASN A 217 -7.35 4.34 16.13
N ALA A 218 -7.93 3.84 15.05
CA ALA A 218 -9.30 4.10 14.65
C ALA A 218 -10.28 3.63 15.74
N PRO A 219 -11.57 4.04 15.69
CA PRO A 219 -12.58 3.50 16.60
C PRO A 219 -12.56 1.97 16.59
N ARG A 220 -12.70 1.33 17.76
CA ARG A 220 -12.55 -0.14 17.89
C ARG A 220 -13.41 -0.94 16.91
N ALA A 221 -14.60 -0.44 16.56
CA ALA A 221 -15.50 -1.08 15.59
C ALA A 221 -14.97 -1.08 14.14
N ALA A 222 -13.97 -0.26 13.83
CA ALA A 222 -13.29 -0.19 12.53
C ALA A 222 -11.96 -0.97 12.51
N ILE A 223 -11.63 -1.69 13.58
CA ILE A 223 -10.41 -2.51 13.69
C ILE A 223 -10.81 -3.98 13.53
N ALA A 224 -10.25 -4.66 12.54
CA ALA A 224 -10.60 -6.05 12.24
C ALA A 224 -10.21 -7.03 13.36
N ASN A 225 -9.04 -6.83 13.96
CA ASN A 225 -8.52 -7.63 15.05
C ASN A 225 -8.23 -6.73 16.28
N PRO A 226 -9.26 -6.35 17.07
CA PRO A 226 -9.19 -5.29 18.07
C PRO A 226 -8.62 -5.73 19.44
N THR A 227 -8.33 -7.02 19.63
CA THR A 227 -7.89 -7.59 20.92
C THR A 227 -6.42 -8.02 20.92
N GLY A 228 -5.69 -7.81 19.82
CA GLY A 228 -4.29 -8.24 19.68
C GLY A 228 -4.11 -9.76 19.53
N GLN A 229 -5.18 -10.55 19.65
CA GLN A 229 -5.19 -11.96 19.26
C GLN A 229 -5.50 -12.08 17.76
N GLU A 230 -4.78 -12.96 17.07
CA GLU A 230 -5.00 -13.24 15.64
C GLU A 230 -6.32 -14.01 15.45
N SER A 231 -7.42 -13.28 15.33
CA SER A 231 -8.73 -13.85 14.98
C SER A 231 -8.88 -14.15 13.48
N GLY A 232 -7.90 -13.77 12.66
CA GLY A 232 -7.94 -13.94 11.21
C GLY A 232 -8.99 -13.09 10.50
N ASN A 233 -9.52 -12.04 11.16
CA ASN A 233 -10.46 -11.14 10.53
C ASN A 233 -9.73 -10.25 9.51
N TYR A 234 -10.40 -10.03 8.38
CA TYR A 234 -9.92 -9.21 7.29
C TYR A 234 -10.84 -8.01 7.06
N VAL A 235 -10.35 -6.99 6.35
CA VAL A 235 -11.20 -5.92 5.81
C VAL A 235 -11.50 -6.27 4.35
N ARG A 236 -12.77 -6.37 4.00
CA ARG A 236 -13.24 -6.57 2.63
C ARG A 236 -13.87 -5.28 2.13
N VAL A 237 -13.44 -4.82 0.97
CA VAL A 237 -14.08 -3.71 0.26
C VAL A 237 -14.73 -4.26 -0.99
N THR A 238 -16.01 -3.95 -1.20
CA THR A 238 -16.75 -4.24 -2.43
C THR A 238 -17.17 -2.93 -3.06
N VAL A 239 -16.93 -2.78 -4.36
CA VAL A 239 -17.21 -1.54 -5.09
C VAL A 239 -18.35 -1.79 -6.06
N ASP A 240 -19.37 -0.94 -6.00
CA ASP A 240 -20.38 -0.80 -7.02
C ASP A 240 -20.11 0.49 -7.79
N ALA A 241 -19.45 0.36 -8.95
CA ALA A 241 -19.04 1.50 -9.76
C ALA A 241 -20.24 2.26 -10.36
N GLY A 242 -21.35 1.57 -10.66
CA GLY A 242 -22.56 2.19 -11.21
C GLY A 242 -23.31 3.01 -10.16
N ALA A 243 -23.40 2.49 -8.93
CA ALA A 243 -24.00 3.20 -7.81
C ALA A 243 -23.05 4.21 -7.13
N LYS A 244 -21.76 4.21 -7.50
CA LYS A 244 -20.69 4.99 -6.86
C LYS A 244 -20.61 4.78 -5.35
N VAL A 245 -20.62 3.53 -4.92
CA VAL A 245 -20.55 3.16 -3.50
C VAL A 245 -19.49 2.10 -3.23
N MET A 246 -18.67 2.32 -2.20
CA MET A 246 -17.86 1.30 -1.56
C MET A 246 -18.60 0.72 -0.36
N ALA A 247 -18.65 -0.60 -0.22
CA ALA A 247 -19.10 -1.26 1.00
C ALA A 247 -17.89 -1.91 1.70
N VAL A 248 -17.68 -1.56 2.97
CA VAL A 248 -16.60 -2.11 3.79
C VAL A 248 -17.18 -3.06 4.83
N GLN A 249 -16.64 -4.28 4.88
CA GLN A 249 -17.05 -5.33 5.79
C GLN A 249 -15.84 -5.87 6.55
N ILE A 250 -15.97 -6.01 7.88
CA ILE A 250 -14.94 -6.64 8.73
C ILE A 250 -15.28 -8.11 8.95
N GLY A 251 -14.34 -8.99 8.61
CA GLY A 251 -14.47 -10.43 8.74
C GLY A 251 -15.55 -11.03 7.82
N ALA A 252 -15.80 -12.33 8.00
CA ALA A 252 -16.76 -13.06 7.17
C ALA A 252 -18.24 -12.71 7.46
N ARG A 253 -18.53 -12.24 8.69
CA ARG A 253 -19.89 -12.02 9.20
C ARG A 253 -20.16 -10.60 9.68
N GLY A 254 -19.23 -9.67 9.47
CA GLY A 254 -19.45 -8.27 9.86
C GLY A 254 -20.55 -7.62 9.04
N ALA A 255 -21.13 -6.55 9.58
CA ALA A 255 -22.01 -5.69 8.82
C ALA A 255 -21.23 -4.95 7.73
N SER A 256 -21.87 -4.75 6.58
CA SER A 256 -21.32 -3.95 5.48
C SER A 256 -21.71 -2.48 5.67
N VAL A 257 -20.72 -1.60 5.86
CA VAL A 257 -20.90 -0.15 5.95
C VAL A 257 -20.67 0.47 4.59
N ARG A 258 -21.60 1.29 4.11
CA ARG A 258 -21.56 1.90 2.77
C ARG A 258 -20.98 3.31 2.84
N HIS A 259 -20.06 3.61 1.91
CA HIS A 259 -19.37 4.89 1.74
C HIS A 259 -19.54 5.33 0.28
N PRO A 260 -20.38 6.34 -0.02
CA PRO A 260 -20.46 6.89 -1.36
C PRO A 260 -19.14 7.58 -1.75
N PHE A 261 -18.77 7.46 -3.02
CA PHE A 261 -17.62 8.15 -3.60
C PHE A 261 -18.03 8.97 -4.83
N ASN A 262 -17.14 9.86 -5.29
CA ASN A 262 -17.46 10.85 -6.31
C ASN A 262 -17.41 10.29 -7.73
#